data_AF-A0A535LDF3-F1
#
_entry.id   AF-A0A535LDF3-F1
#
_cell.length_a   1.000
_cell.length_b   1.000
_cell.length_c   1.000
_cell.angle_alpha   90.00
_cell.angle_beta   90.00
_cell.angle_gamma   90.00
#
_symmetry.space_group_name_H-M   'P 1'
#
loop_
_entity.id
_entity.type
_entity.pdbx_description
1 polymer ?
#
loop_
_entity_poly.entity_id
_entity_poly.type
_entity_poly.pdbx_seq_one_letter_code
_entity_poly.pdbx_strand_id
1 'polypeptide(L)' 'GRFKKGEQIDHRTGLVLQAKVGEYRKGGEPLVEIHARTDAEASSVRDALLACYSWSDAPATVGPLVYDTIRP' A
#
# COMPACT_ATOMS: atom_id res chain seq x y z
N GLY A 1 6.19 -12.31 -0.25
CA GLY A 1 5.28 -13.33 0.31
C GLY A 1 5.69 -14.72 -0.16
N ARG A 2 4.89 -15.75 0.13
CA ARG A 2 5.07 -17.12 -0.39
C ARG A 2 3.88 -17.48 -1.26
N PHE A 3 4.10 -18.04 -2.44
CA PHE A 3 3.01 -18.58 -3.24
C PHE A 3 2.69 -20.02 -2.80
N LYS A 4 3.71 -20.78 -2.38
CA LYS A 4 3.56 -22.14 -1.82
C LYS A 4 4.19 -22.26 -0.43
N LYS A 5 3.68 -23.20 0.38
CA LYS A 5 4.25 -23.50 1.70
C LYS A 5 5.72 -23.92 1.55
N GLY A 6 6.58 -23.34 2.38
CA GLY A 6 8.02 -23.65 2.41
C GLY A 6 8.90 -22.81 1.49
N GLU A 7 8.35 -22.02 0.57
CA GLU A 7 9.14 -21.12 -0.27
C GLU A 7 9.87 -20.05 0.55
N GLN A 8 11.09 -19.70 0.17
CA GLN A 8 11.82 -18.63 0.85
C GLN A 8 11.16 -17.27 0.57
N ILE A 9 11.14 -16.40 1.58
CA ILE A 9 10.70 -15.00 1.43
C ILE A 9 11.95 -14.13 1.42
N ASP A 10 12.03 -13.17 0.50
CA ASP A 10 13.01 -12.11 0.58
C ASP A 10 12.52 -11.01 1.54
N HIS A 11 13.14 -10.92 2.71
CA HIS A 11 12.75 -9.98 3.76
C HIS A 11 13.13 -8.53 3.47
N ARG A 12 13.93 -8.29 2.41
CA ARG A 12 14.30 -6.93 1.97
C ARG A 12 13.21 -6.30 1.11
N THR A 13 12.29 -7.10 0.59
CA THR A 13 11.23 -6.64 -0.30
C THR A 13 9.99 -6.21 0.48
N GLY A 14 9.33 -5.15 0.03
CA GLY A 14 8.19 -4.58 0.74
C GLY A 14 7.68 -3.29 0.12
N LEU A 15 6.64 -2.74 0.75
CA LEU A 15 6.03 -1.47 0.40
C LEU A 15 5.98 -0.59 1.64
N VAL A 16 6.38 0.67 1.51
CA VAL A 16 6.20 1.68 2.57
C VAL A 16 5.15 2.67 2.10
N LEU A 17 3.99 2.66 2.76
CA LEU A 17 2.90 3.59 2.44
C LEU A 17 3.25 4.98 2.97
N GLN A 18 3.45 5.93 2.05
CA GLN A 18 3.71 7.33 2.34
C GLN A 18 2.39 8.11 2.49
N ALA A 19 1.37 7.77 1.69
CA ALA A 19 0.02 8.33 1.82
C ALA A 19 -0.88 7.46 2.69
N LYS A 20 -1.72 8.09 3.52
CA LYS A 20 -2.78 7.43 4.29
C LYS A 20 -4.17 7.82 3.80
N VAL A 21 -5.17 6.98 4.07
CA VAL A 21 -6.58 7.27 3.76
C VAL A 21 -6.98 8.57 4.48
N GLY A 22 -7.58 9.51 3.73
CA GLY A 22 -7.97 10.82 4.24
C GLY A 22 -6.90 11.90 4.14
N GLU A 23 -5.65 11.56 3.85
CA GLU A 23 -4.57 12.54 3.69
C GLU A 23 -4.67 13.24 2.33
N TYR A 24 -4.58 14.57 2.33
CA TYR A 24 -4.50 15.34 1.09
C TYR A 24 -3.09 15.21 0.48
N ARG A 25 -3.04 15.00 -0.84
CA ARG A 25 -1.79 14.88 -1.61
C ARG A 25 -1.85 15.75 -2.85
N LYS A 26 -0.70 16.35 -3.21
CA LYS A 26 -0.54 17.07 -4.47
C LYS A 26 0.02 16.15 -5.55
N GLY A 27 -0.24 16.49 -6.81
CA GLY A 27 0.35 15.80 -7.95
C GLY A 27 1.88 15.78 -7.86
N GLY A 28 2.47 14.59 -8.01
CA GLY A 28 3.92 14.37 -7.91
C GLY A 28 4.42 14.03 -6.50
N GLU A 29 3.60 14.14 -5.46
CA GLU A 29 3.98 13.64 -4.13
C GLU A 29 3.96 12.11 -4.09
N PRO A 30 4.89 11.47 -3.35
CA PRO A 30 4.97 10.02 -3.28
C PRO A 30 3.79 9.42 -2.52
N LEU A 31 3.26 8.31 -3.04
CA LEU A 31 2.16 7.56 -2.43
C LEU A 31 2.65 6.32 -1.68
N VAL A 32 3.56 5.60 -2.33
CA VAL A 32 4.15 4.37 -1.86
C VAL A 32 5.59 4.30 -2.33
N GLU A 33 6.47 3.83 -1.47
CA GLU A 33 7.83 3.47 -1.80
C GLU A 33 7.91 1.95 -1.97
N ILE A 34 8.58 1.50 -3.04
CA ILE A 34 8.69 0.09 -3.40
C ILE A 34 10.12 -0.38 -3.11
N HIS A 35 10.28 -1.33 -2.20
CA HIS A 35 11.53 -2.04 -2.00
C HIS A 35 11.47 -3.35 -2.77
N ALA A 36 12.24 -3.43 -3.85
CA ALA A 36 12.35 -4.61 -4.72
C ALA A 36 13.81 -5.01 -4.89
N ARG A 37 14.08 -6.21 -5.43
CA ARG A 37 15.47 -6.62 -5.70
C ARG A 37 16.07 -5.89 -6.90
N THR A 38 15.22 -5.48 -7.84
CA THR A 38 15.62 -4.81 -9.08
C THR A 38 14.57 -3.77 -9.49
N ASP A 39 15.01 -2.81 -10.30
CA ASP A 39 14.11 -1.80 -10.87
C ASP A 39 13.06 -2.40 -11.80
N ALA A 40 13.36 -3.53 -12.46
CA ALA A 40 12.42 -4.25 -13.30
C ALA A 40 11.28 -4.85 -12.48
N GLU A 41 11.59 -5.46 -11.33
CA GLU A 41 10.57 -5.95 -10.39
C GLU A 41 9.71 -4.80 -9.87
N ALA A 42 10.30 -3.67 -9.46
CA ALA A 42 9.55 -2.50 -9.01
C ALA A 42 8.65 -1.94 -10.11
N SER A 43 9.16 -1.85 -11.34
CA SER A 43 8.39 -1.35 -12.49
C SER A 43 7.21 -2.27 -12.83
N SER A 44 7.38 -3.59 -12.68
CA SER A 44 6.34 -4.58 -13.00
C SER A 44 5.08 -4.47 -12.13
N VAL A 45 5.19 -3.92 -10.91
CA VAL A 45 4.08 -3.79 -9.97
C VAL A 45 3.53 -2.38 -9.87
N ARG A 46 4.21 -1.38 -10.45
CA ARG A 46 3.89 0.05 -10.30
C ARG A 46 2.45 0.36 -10.69
N ASP A 47 2.03 -0.06 -11.87
CA ASP A 47 0.72 0.32 -12.41
C ASP A 47 -0.42 -0.39 -11.64
N ALA A 48 -0.20 -1.64 -11.23
CA ALA A 48 -1.13 -2.37 -10.37
C ALA A 48 -1.27 -1.71 -8.99
N LEU A 49 -0.17 -1.22 -8.41
CA LEU A 49 -0.20 -0.49 -7.15
C LEU A 49 -0.92 0.85 -7.27
N LEU A 50 -0.68 1.59 -8.36
CA LEU A 50 -1.36 2.86 -8.59
C LEU A 50 -2.88 2.66 -8.72
N ALA A 51 -3.31 1.57 -9.36
CA ALA A 51 -4.72 1.22 -9.49
C ALA A 51 -5.40 0.86 -8.15
N CYS A 52 -4.65 0.62 -7.08
CA CYS A 52 -5.21 0.43 -5.73
C CYS A 52 -5.60 1.74 -5.04
N TYR A 53 -5.22 2.90 -5.58
CA TYR A 53 -5.57 4.22 -5.02
C TYR A 53 -6.83 4.77 -5.67
N SER A 54 -7.62 5.47 -4.86
CA SER A 54 -8.76 6.27 -5.31
C SER A 54 -8.61 7.69 -4.77
N TRP A 55 -9.07 8.65 -5.56
CA TRP A 55 -8.90 10.07 -5.31
C TRP A 55 -10.26 10.74 -5.15
N SER A 56 -10.30 11.82 -4.38
CA SER A 56 -11.48 12.65 -4.20
C SER A 56 -11.06 14.11 -4.08
N ASP A 57 -11.77 15.00 -4.74
CA ASP A 57 -11.59 16.45 -4.59
C ASP A 57 -12.19 16.98 -3.28
N ALA A 58 -13.09 16.21 -2.66
CA ALA A 58 -13.63 16.47 -1.33
C ALA A 58 -12.85 15.69 -0.25
N PRO A 59 -12.79 16.17 1.00
CA PRO A 59 -12.19 15.43 2.11
C PRO A 59 -12.77 14.03 2.24
N ALA A 60 -11.92 13.00 2.33
CA ALA A 60 -12.36 11.62 2.46
C ALA A 60 -12.72 11.28 3.92
N THR A 61 -13.83 10.57 4.11
CA THR A 61 -14.24 10.06 5.42
C THR A 61 -13.39 8.84 5.80
N VAL A 62 -12.70 8.92 6.95
CA VAL A 62 -11.92 7.79 7.48
C VAL A 62 -12.76 7.04 8.50
N GLY A 63 -13.01 5.75 8.25
CA GLY A 63 -13.70 4.88 9.20
C GLY A 63 -12.86 4.57 10.44
N PRO A 64 -13.48 4.10 11.54
CA PRO A 64 -12.74 3.73 12.73
C PRO A 64 -11.83 2.52 12.46
N LEU A 65 -10.64 2.51 13.10
CA LEU A 65 -9.74 1.35 13.04
C LEU A 65 -10.32 0.13 13.76
N VAL A 66 -11.08 0.37 14.84
CA VAL A 66 -11.76 -0.64 15.64
C VAL A 66 -13.25 -0.29 15.66
N TYR A 67 -14.08 -1.17 15.10
CA TYR A 67 -15.54 -0.95 15.05
C TYR A 67 -16.22 -1.36 16.34
N ASP A 68 -15.88 -2.53 16.88
CA ASP A 68 -16.48 -3.07 18.10
C ASP A 68 -15.54 -4.05 18.79
N THR A 69 -15.81 -4.37 20.05
CA THR A 69 -15.14 -5.41 20.83
C THR A 69 -16.18 -6.35 21.42
N ILE A 70 -16.31 -7.55 20.86
CA ILE A 70 -17.25 -8.57 21.32
C ILE A 70 -16.72 -9.22 22.60
N ARG A 71 -17.53 -9.21 23.66
CA ARG A 71 -17.22 -9.81 24.97
C ARG A 71 -18.25 -10.91 25.31
N PRO A 72 -17.85 -11.96 26.05
CA PRO A 72 -18.73 -13.05 26.46
C PRO A 72 -19.85 -12.59 27.40
#